data_AF-A0A1D6P137-F1
#
_entry.id   AF-A0A1D6P137-F1
#
_cell.length_a   1.000
_cell.length_b   1.000
_cell.length_c   1.000
_cell.angle_alpha   90.00
_cell.angle_beta   90.00
_cell.angle_gamma   90.00
#
_symmetry.space_group_name_H-M   'P 1'
#
loop_
_entity.id
_entity.type
_entity.pdbx_description
1 polymer ?
#
loop_
_entity_poly.entity_id
_entity_poly.type
_entity_poly.pdbx_seq_one_letter_code
_entity_poly.pdbx_strand_id
1 'polypeptide(L)'
;MNPLIAVASVIAAGLAVGLASIGPGVGQGTAAGQALEGIARQPEAEGLAVLEPSMIGEPADPFATPLEILPEWYFFPVFQILRTVPNKLLGVLLMVLCQRAY
;
A
#
# COMPACT_ATOMS: atom_id res chain seq x y z
N MET A 1 24.49 -8.76 -24.74
CA MET A 1 23.59 -9.60 -23.92
C MET A 1 23.24 -10.84 -24.71
N ASN A 2 23.17 -12.02 -24.08
CA ASN A 2 22.77 -13.25 -24.77
C ASN A 2 21.25 -13.23 -25.07
N PRO A 3 20.82 -13.44 -26.32
CA PRO A 3 19.40 -13.34 -26.71
C PRO A 3 18.51 -14.33 -25.96
N LEU A 4 19.04 -15.50 -25.59
CA LEU A 4 18.33 -16.49 -24.76
C LEU A 4 17.98 -15.96 -23.37
N ILE A 5 18.90 -15.21 -22.75
CA ILE A 5 18.67 -14.60 -21.43
C ILE A 5 17.63 -13.49 -21.53
N ALA A 6 17.66 -12.70 -22.61
CA ALA A 6 16.67 -11.66 -22.86
C ALA A 6 15.25 -12.25 -22.95
N VAL A 7 15.05 -13.30 -23.76
CA VAL A 7 13.74 -13.95 -23.89
C VAL A 7 13.29 -14.60 -22.57
N ALA A 8 14.19 -15.32 -21.89
CA ALA A 8 13.87 -15.94 -20.60
C ALA A 8 13.45 -14.90 -19.55
N SER A 9 14.10 -13.73 -19.52
CA SER A 9 13.77 -12.66 -18.56
C SER A 9 12.38 -12.05 -18.78
N VAL A 10 11.95 -11.89 -20.04
CA VAL A 10 10.62 -11.35 -20.36
C VAL A 10 9.52 -12.32 -19.95
N ILE A 11 9.71 -13.61 -20.18
CA ILE A 11 8.75 -14.66 -19.78
C ILE A 11 8.68 -14.75 -18.25
N ALA A 12 9.83 -14.75 -17.58
CA ALA A 12 9.89 -14.76 -16.12
C ALA A 12 9.22 -13.53 -15.51
N ALA A 13 9.45 -12.34 -16.08
CA ALA A 13 8.80 -11.10 -15.64
C ALA A 13 7.28 -11.16 -15.85
N GLY A 14 6.80 -11.62 -17.01
CA GLY A 14 5.37 -11.73 -17.29
C GLY A 14 4.64 -12.68 -16.32
N LEU A 15 5.24 -13.84 -16.04
CA LEU A 15 4.68 -14.81 -15.09
C LEU A 15 4.72 -14.29 -13.65
N ALA A 16 5.82 -13.68 -13.23
CA ALA A 16 5.96 -13.10 -11.90
C ALA A 16 4.92 -11.99 -11.67
N VAL A 17 4.77 -11.06 -12.62
CA VAL A 17 3.81 -9.95 -12.53
C VAL A 17 2.38 -10.46 -12.56
N GLY A 18 2.06 -11.41 -13.46
CA GLY A 18 0.72 -11.96 -13.57
C GLY A 18 0.27 -12.64 -12.28
N LEU A 19 1.11 -13.48 -11.67
CA LEU A 19 0.79 -14.15 -10.41
C LEU A 19 0.77 -13.17 -9.23
N ALA A 20 1.70 -12.21 -9.20
CA ALA A 20 1.76 -11.20 -8.14
C ALA A 20 0.52 -10.29 -8.12
N SER A 21 -0.12 -10.03 -9.26
CA SER A 21 -1.30 -9.17 -9.34
C SER A 21 -2.59 -9.76 -8.74
N ILE A 22 -2.66 -11.07 -8.53
CA ILE A 22 -3.88 -11.74 -8.03
C ILE A 22 -4.19 -11.28 -6.60
N GLY A 23 -3.18 -11.21 -5.74
CA GLY A 23 -3.36 -10.82 -4.33
C GLY A 23 -3.93 -9.41 -4.17
N PRO A 24 -3.28 -8.37 -4.73
CA PRO A 24 -3.79 -7.01 -4.72
C PRO A 24 -5.17 -6.89 -5.39
N GLY A 25 -5.41 -7.59 -6.51
CA GLY A 25 -6.70 -7.56 -7.20
C GLY A 25 -7.87 -8.05 -6.34
N VAL A 26 -7.69 -9.15 -5.61
CA VAL A 26 -8.73 -9.69 -4.71
C VAL A 26 -8.92 -8.79 -3.48
N GLY A 27 -7.83 -8.30 -2.89
CA GLY A 27 -7.90 -7.39 -1.74
C GLY A 27 -8.60 -6.07 -2.07
N GLN A 28 -8.22 -5.44 -3.18
CA GLN A 28 -8.84 -4.18 -3.62
C GLN A 28 -10.29 -4.39 -4.07
N GLY A 29 -10.60 -5.48 -4.76
CA GLY A 29 -11.97 -5.77 -5.20
C GLY A 29 -12.94 -5.97 -4.03
N THR A 30 -12.52 -6.65 -2.97
CA THR A 30 -13.36 -6.86 -1.77
C THR A 30 -13.54 -5.57 -0.96
N ALA A 31 -12.46 -4.82 -0.74
CA ALA A 31 -12.52 -3.53 -0.07
C ALA A 31 -13.40 -2.51 -0.84
N ALA A 32 -13.22 -2.42 -2.16
CA ALA A 32 -14.05 -1.57 -3.02
C ALA A 32 -15.52 -2.01 -3.02
N GLY A 33 -15.79 -3.32 -3.05
CA GLY A 33 -17.15 -3.85 -2.98
C GLY A 33 -17.86 -3.47 -1.68
N GLN A 34 -17.17 -3.56 -0.53
CA GLN A 34 -17.72 -3.14 0.76
C GLN A 34 -17.93 -1.61 0.84
N ALA A 35 -17.03 -0.83 0.27
CA ALA A 35 -17.20 0.61 0.15
C ALA A 35 -18.43 0.96 -0.71
N LEU A 36 -18.60 0.30 -1.87
CA LEU A 36 -19.78 0.46 -2.74
C LEU A 36 -21.08 0.02 -2.05
N GLU A 37 -21.05 -1.05 -1.25
CA GLU A 37 -22.21 -1.49 -0.47
C GLU A 37 -22.59 -0.46 0.62
N GLY A 38 -21.59 0.16 1.26
CA GLY A 38 -21.80 1.28 2.19
C GLY A 38 -22.39 2.51 1.50
N ILE A 39 -21.87 2.89 0.34
CA ILE A 39 -22.39 3.99 -0.49
C ILE A 39 -23.82 3.68 -0.96
N ALA A 40 -24.10 2.44 -1.36
CA ALA A 40 -25.45 2.05 -1.78
C ALA A 40 -26.47 2.16 -0.63
N ARG A 41 -26.05 1.98 0.62
CA ARG A 41 -26.89 2.21 1.81
C ARG A 41 -27.05 3.68 2.16
N GLN A 42 -26.08 4.52 1.79
CA GLN A 42 -26.02 5.96 2.08
C GLN A 42 -25.59 6.75 0.84
N PRO A 43 -26.45 6.87 -0.19
CA PRO A 43 -26.08 7.49 -1.47
C PRO A 43 -25.74 8.99 -1.32
N GLU A 44 -26.23 9.63 -0.27
CA GLU A 44 -25.94 11.04 0.06
C GLU A 44 -24.48 11.27 0.50
N ALA A 45 -23.77 10.21 0.92
CA ALA A 45 -22.37 10.28 1.31
C ALA A 45 -21.39 10.02 0.13
N GLU A 46 -21.89 9.74 -1.08
CA GLU A 46 -21.07 9.39 -2.25
C GLU A 46 -20.03 10.49 -2.59
N GLY A 47 -20.47 11.75 -2.61
CA GLY A 47 -19.58 12.89 -2.88
C GLY A 47 -18.54 13.11 -1.77
N LEU A 48 -18.93 12.86 -0.51
CA LEU A 48 -18.06 12.98 0.66
C LEU A 48 -17.06 11.82 0.74
N ALA A 49 -17.39 10.62 0.28
CA ALA A 49 -16.52 9.45 0.37
C ALA A 49 -15.52 9.35 -0.80
N VAL A 50 -15.87 9.86 -1.99
CA VAL A 50 -15.06 9.69 -3.21
C VAL A 50 -14.37 10.97 -3.66
N LEU A 51 -15.02 12.12 -3.50
CA LEU A 51 -14.55 13.39 -4.07
C LEU A 51 -14.00 14.34 -2.99
N GLU A 52 -14.61 14.38 -1.80
CA GLU A 52 -14.23 15.31 -0.72
C GLU A 52 -14.24 14.64 0.68
N PRO A 53 -13.29 13.72 0.95
CA PRO A 53 -13.20 13.01 2.25
C PRO A 53 -12.93 13.93 3.44
N SER A 54 -12.51 15.17 3.19
CA SER A 54 -12.20 16.18 4.20
C SER A 54 -13.41 16.75 4.95
N MET A 55 -14.63 16.46 4.50
CA MET A 55 -15.87 17.03 5.07
C MET A 55 -16.56 16.10 6.08
N ILE A 56 -16.05 14.88 6.29
CA ILE A 56 -16.49 13.95 7.35
C ILE A 56 -15.38 13.89 8.42
N GLY A 57 -15.54 14.69 9.48
CA GLY A 57 -14.65 14.74 10.64
C GLY A 57 -14.41 16.16 11.16
N GLU A 58 -13.85 16.30 12.37
CA GLU A 58 -13.32 17.58 12.85
C GLU A 58 -12.33 18.17 11.84
N PRO A 59 -12.33 19.51 11.61
CA PRO A 59 -11.39 20.16 10.70
C PRO A 59 -9.96 19.73 11.00
N ALA A 60 -9.25 19.26 9.99
CA ALA A 60 -7.88 18.79 10.13
C ALA A 60 -7.01 19.91 10.71
N ASP A 61 -6.60 19.78 11.97
CA ASP A 61 -5.63 20.65 12.60
C ASP A 61 -4.23 20.25 12.11
N PRO A 62 -3.52 21.12 11.37
CA PRO A 62 -2.15 20.84 10.89
C PRO A 62 -1.16 20.50 12.02
N PHE A 63 -1.47 20.85 13.26
CA PHE A 63 -0.62 20.60 14.43
C PHE A 63 -1.11 19.45 15.32
N ALA A 64 -2.26 18.86 15.04
CA ALA A 64 -2.81 17.73 15.80
C ALA A 64 -3.34 16.66 14.85
N THR A 65 -2.45 15.73 14.46
CA THR A 65 -2.84 14.56 13.67
C THR A 65 -3.71 13.61 14.50
N PRO A 66 -4.92 13.24 14.02
CA PRO A 66 -5.74 12.21 14.64
C PRO A 66 -4.97 10.88 14.79
N LEU A 67 -5.14 10.17 15.91
CA LEU A 67 -4.39 8.95 16.22
C LEU A 67 -4.58 7.83 15.17
N GLU A 68 -5.73 7.77 14.51
CA GLU A 68 -6.06 6.78 13.48
C GLU A 68 -5.40 7.09 12.11
N ILE A 69 -5.08 8.36 11.84
CA ILE A 69 -4.35 8.79 10.64
C ILE A 69 -2.85 8.57 10.79
N LEU A 70 -2.37 8.33 12.01
CA LEU A 70 -0.99 7.97 12.25
C LEU A 70 -0.71 6.69 11.44
N PRO A 71 0.06 6.75 10.34
CA PRO A 71 0.05 5.70 9.36
C PRO A 71 0.98 4.60 9.85
N GLU A 72 0.50 3.81 10.80
CA GLU A 72 1.22 2.67 11.32
C GLU A 72 1.55 1.66 10.21
N TRP A 73 0.71 1.58 9.16
CA TRP A 73 0.99 0.87 7.92
C TRP A 73 2.19 1.42 7.12
N TYR A 74 2.45 2.74 7.16
CA TYR A 74 3.61 3.32 6.47
C TYR A 74 4.91 2.95 7.18
N PHE A 75 4.86 2.82 8.51
CA PHE A 75 6.00 2.39 9.33
C PHE A 75 6.08 0.87 9.53
N PHE A 76 5.03 0.12 9.19
CA PHE A 76 4.97 -1.33 9.38
C PHE A 76 6.09 -2.11 8.68
N PRO A 77 6.34 -1.94 7.36
CA PRO A 77 7.42 -2.67 6.68
C PRO A 77 8.79 -2.29 7.24
N VAL A 78 8.97 -1.03 7.63
CA VAL A 78 10.20 -0.52 8.24
C VAL A 78 10.46 -1.17 9.62
N PHE A 79 9.42 -1.26 10.45
CA PHE A 79 9.51 -1.89 11.77
C PHE A 79 9.76 -3.40 11.66
N GLN A 80 9.15 -4.06 10.67
CA GLN A 80 9.37 -5.48 10.42
C GLN A 80 10.82 -5.78 10.03
N ILE A 81 11.45 -4.95 9.19
CA ILE A 81 12.88 -5.11 8.85
C ILE A 81 13.74 -5.07 10.12
N LEU A 82 13.47 -4.12 11.03
CA LEU A 82 14.20 -4.01 12.30
C LEU A 82 13.96 -5.17 13.27
N ARG A 83 12.77 -5.79 13.27
CA ARG A 83 12.50 -7.00 14.09
C ARG A 83 13.12 -8.27 13.51
N THR A 84 13.24 -8.36 12.19
CA THR A 84 13.66 -9.60 11.51
C THR A 84 15.18 -9.68 11.40
N VAL A 85 15.87 -8.54 11.39
CA VAL A 85 17.34 -8.47 11.30
C VAL A 85 17.96 -8.34 12.70
N PRO A 86 18.73 -9.33 13.18
CA PRO A 86 19.28 -9.31 14.54
C PRO A 86 20.34 -8.22 14.77
N ASN A 87 20.95 -7.69 13.69
CA ASN A 87 21.91 -6.59 13.74
C ASN A 87 21.26 -5.26 13.35
N LYS A 88 21.24 -4.31 14.30
CA LYS A 88 20.60 -3.00 14.15
C LYS A 88 21.16 -2.16 12.99
N LEU A 89 22.47 -2.24 12.71
CA LEU A 89 23.11 -1.50 11.62
C LEU A 89 22.69 -2.03 10.25
N LEU A 90 22.60 -3.35 10.11
CA LEU A 90 22.16 -3.98 8.87
C LEU A 90 20.67 -3.71 8.59
N GLY A 91 19.84 -3.67 9.64
CA GLY A 91 18.43 -3.29 9.53
C GLY A 91 18.24 -1.86 9.01
N VAL A 92 18.98 -0.88 9.53
CA VAL A 92 18.94 0.51 9.05
C VAL A 92 19.44 0.63 7.61
N LEU A 93 20.49 -0.10 7.24
CA LEU A 93 20.98 -0.12 5.85
C LEU A 93 19.91 -0.65 4.88
N LEU A 94 19.21 -1.71 5.25
CA LEU A 94 18.12 -2.28 4.45
C LEU A 94 16.92 -1.34 4.32
N MET A 95 16.62 -0.55 5.36
CA MET A 95 15.58 0.50 5.28
C MET A 95 15.92 1.54 4.22
N VAL A 96 17.15 2.05 4.20
CA VAL A 96 17.61 3.06 3.21
C VAL A 96 17.61 2.49 1.79
N LEU A 97 18.01 1.23 1.62
CA LEU A 97 17.97 0.56 0.32
C LEU A 97 16.55 0.33 -0.18
N CYS A 98 15.63 -0.05 0.71
CA CYS A 98 14.21 -0.24 0.38
C CYS A 98 13.53 1.08 -0.02
N GLN A 99 13.87 2.19 0.62
CA GLN A 99 13.36 3.52 0.27
C GLN A 99 13.86 4.06 -1.08
N ARG A 100 14.98 3.54 -1.60
CA ARG A 100 15.51 3.87 -2.94
C ARG A 100 14.84 3.07 -4.07
N ALA A 101 13.98 2.10 -3.74
CA ALA A 101 13.34 1.21 -4.70
C ALA A 101 11.85 1.55 -4.97
N TYR A 102 11.34 2.64 -4.38
CA TYR A 102 10.06 3.29 -4.66
C TYR A 102 10.32 4.63 -5.36
#